data_AF-A0A5M6IQD7-F1
#
_entry.id   AF-A0A5M6IQD7-F1
#
_cell.length_a   1.000
_cell.length_b   1.000
_cell.length_c   1.000
_cell.angle_alpha   90.00
_cell.angle_beta   90.00
_cell.angle_gamma   90.00
#
_symmetry.space_group_name_H-M   'P 1'
#
loop_
_entity.id
_entity.type
_entity.pdbx_description
1 polymer ?
#
loop_
_entity_poly.entity_id
_entity_poly.type
_entity_poly.pdbx_seq_one_letter_code
_entity_poly.pdbx_strand_id
1 'polypeptide(L)' 'MKITELRVSVAKTVNLGNYNSIRLEAGATVAIEDGDDLDAVRAEMMTEINTSLHQQWDKFRRGE' A
#
# COMPACT_ATOMS: atom_id res chain seq x y z
N MET A 1 -16.19 -9.86 -19.55
CA MET A 1 -15.57 -8.59 -19.12
C MET A 1 -14.15 -8.94 -18.71
N LYS A 2 -13.13 -8.44 -19.41
CA LYS A 2 -11.72 -8.79 -19.13
C LYS A 2 -11.15 -7.75 -18.16
N ILE A 3 -10.73 -8.18 -16.98
CA ILE A 3 -9.99 -7.34 -16.04
C ILE A 3 -8.55 -7.32 -16.54
N THR A 4 -8.01 -6.13 -16.81
CA THR A 4 -6.65 -5.97 -17.36
C THR A 4 -5.69 -5.32 -16.38
N GLU A 5 -6.22 -4.69 -15.34
CA GLU A 5 -5.44 -3.98 -14.34
C GLU A 5 -6.13 -4.07 -12.98
N LEU A 6 -5.34 -4.32 -11.94
CA LEU A 6 -5.74 -4.18 -10.55
C LEU A 6 -4.91 -3.06 -9.92
N ARG A 7 -5.59 -2.06 -9.36
CA ARG A 7 -4.98 -0.99 -8.58
C ARG A 7 -5.48 -1.03 -7.15
N VAL A 8 -4.53 -1.03 -6.22
CA VAL A 8 -4.81 -0.97 -4.77
C VAL A 8 -4.07 0.23 -4.20
N SER A 9 -4.78 1.04 -3.40
CA SER A 9 -4.19 2.17 -2.68
C SER A 9 -4.65 2.14 -1.23
N VAL A 10 -3.73 2.40 -0.32
CA VAL A 10 -3.97 2.43 1.12
C VAL A 10 -3.38 3.72 1.67
N ALA A 11 -4.21 4.46 2.39
CA ALA A 11 -3.81 5.64 3.13
C ALA A 11 -4.02 5.39 4.63
N LYS A 12 -2.99 5.62 5.43
CA LYS A 12 -3.05 5.53 6.89
C LYS A 12 -2.65 6.87 7.49
N THR A 13 -3.54 7.43 8.31
CA THR A 13 -3.23 8.63 9.08
C THR A 13 -2.85 8.24 10.49
N VAL A 14 -1.68 8.66 10.96
CA VAL A 14 -1.18 8.43 12.30
C VAL A 14 -1.15 9.77 13.05
N ASN A 15 -1.86 9.82 14.18
CA ASN A 15 -1.81 10.98 15.07
C ASN A 15 -0.52 10.91 15.90
N LEU A 16 0.27 11.99 15.86
CA LEU A 16 1.57 12.10 16.51
C LEU A 16 1.49 12.82 17.87
N GLY A 17 0.29 13.26 18.27
CA GLY A 17 0.09 14.16 19.40
C GLY A 17 0.41 15.61 19.03
N ASN A 18 0.14 16.53 19.96
CA ASN A 18 0.42 17.98 19.80
C ASN A 18 -0.15 18.60 18.51
N TYR A 19 -1.38 18.22 18.13
CA TYR A 19 -2.05 18.67 16.90
C TYR A 19 -1.33 18.31 15.60
N ASN A 20 -0.35 17.39 15.65
CA ASN A 20 0.35 16.90 14.48
C ASN A 20 -0.15 15.51 14.07
N SER A 21 -0.23 15.29 12.77
CA SER A 21 -0.53 13.99 12.17
C SER A 21 0.32 13.80 10.94
N ILE A 22 0.69 12.55 10.68
CA ILE A 22 1.31 12.15 9.42
C ILE A 22 0.35 11.28 8.63
N ARG A 23 0.31 11.49 7.32
CA ARG A 23 -0.43 10.66 6.38
C ARG A 23 0.58 9.85 5.58
N LEU A 24 0.49 8.53 5.70
CA LEU A 24 1.28 7.57 4.94
C LEU A 24 0.40 7.03 3.83
N GLU A 25 0.89 7.05 2.60
CA GLU A 25 0.17 6.53 1.43
C GLU A 25 1.06 5.56 0.67
N ALA A 26 0.47 4.46 0.25
CA ALA A 26 1.12 3.51 -0.64
C ALA A 26 0.07 2.94 -1.60
N GLY A 27 0.49 2.66 -2.82
CA GLY A 27 -0.34 2.00 -3.80
C GLY A 27 0.49 1.15 -4.73
N ALA A 28 -0.13 0.09 -5.23
CA ALA A 28 0.42 -0.79 -6.23
C ALA A 28 -0.57 -0.88 -7.40
N THR A 29 -0.03 -1.01 -8.60
CA THR A 29 -0.80 -1.27 -9.81
C THR A 29 -0.15 -2.45 -10.51
N VAL A 30 -0.94 -3.46 -10.85
CA VAL A 30 -0.47 -4.67 -11.53
C VAL A 30 -1.36 -4.97 -12.72
N ALA A 31 -0.75 -5.42 -13.81
CA ALA A 31 -1.47 -5.95 -14.95
C ALA A 31 -1.99 -7.35 -14.59
N ILE A 32 -3.22 -7.66 -15.02
CA ILE A 32 -3.85 -8.96 -14.79
C ILE A 32 -3.94 -9.69 -16.14
N GLU A 33 -3.45 -10.93 -16.17
CA GLU A 33 -3.52 -11.82 -17.32
C GLU A 33 -4.70 -12.81 -17.19
N ASP A 34 -5.14 -13.37 -18.32
CA ASP A 34 -6.23 -14.35 -18.32
C ASP A 34 -5.74 -15.65 -17.66
N GLY A 35 -6.33 -15.97 -16.50
CA GLY A 35 -5.95 -17.16 -15.72
C GLY A 35 -5.27 -16.83 -14.39
N ASP A 36 -4.97 -15.56 -14.12
CA ASP A 36 -4.43 -15.14 -12.83
C ASP A 36 -5.46 -15.31 -11.71
N ASP A 37 -4.97 -15.77 -10.56
CA ASP A 37 -5.74 -15.77 -9.31
C ASP A 37 -5.73 -14.36 -8.71
N LEU A 38 -6.85 -13.65 -8.86
CA LEU A 38 -7.04 -12.30 -8.38
C LEU A 38 -6.83 -12.17 -6.85
N ASP A 39 -7.16 -13.20 -6.07
CA ASP A 39 -7.01 -13.17 -4.62
C ASP A 39 -5.53 -13.30 -4.24
N ALA A 40 -4.78 -14.14 -4.94
CA ALA A 40 -3.33 -14.26 -4.76
C ALA A 40 -2.61 -12.96 -5.14
N VAL A 41 -2.93 -12.40 -6.31
CA VAL A 41 -2.35 -11.12 -6.79
C VAL A 41 -2.66 -9.99 -5.80
N ARG A 42 -3.90 -9.91 -5.32
CA ARG A 42 -4.30 -8.92 -4.31
C ARG A 42 -3.53 -9.11 -3.00
N ALA A 43 -3.35 -10.34 -2.53
CA ALA A 43 -2.61 -10.62 -1.30
C ALA A 43 -1.14 -10.19 -1.39
N GLU A 44 -0.51 -10.42 -2.55
CA GLU A 44 0.86 -9.98 -2.83
C GLU A 44 0.95 -8.45 -2.84
N MET A 45 0.07 -7.77 -3.58
CA MET A 45 -0.01 -6.31 -3.60
C MET A 45 -0.20 -5.71 -2.20
N MET A 46 -1.07 -6.31 -1.39
CA MET A 46 -1.29 -5.87 -0.01
C MET A 46 -0.05 -6.05 0.87
N THR A 47 0.72 -7.11 0.67
CA THR A 47 1.96 -7.37 1.39
C THR A 47 3.02 -6.32 1.03
N GLU A 48 3.15 -5.98 -0.24
CA GLU A 48 4.06 -4.94 -0.71
C GLU A 48 3.65 -3.55 -0.18
N ILE A 49 2.37 -3.20 -0.28
CA ILE A 49 1.81 -1.95 0.24
C ILE A 49 2.08 -1.83 1.75
N ASN A 50 1.82 -2.88 2.53
CA ASN A 50 2.09 -2.87 3.97
C ASN A 50 3.57 -2.73 4.29
N THR A 51 4.45 -3.38 3.51
CA THR A 51 5.90 -3.26 3.66
C THR A 51 6.35 -1.82 3.38
N SER A 52 5.85 -1.20 2.31
CA SER A 52 6.11 0.21 1.98
C SER A 52 5.65 1.15 3.09
N LEU A 53 4.43 0.96 3.62
CA LEU A 53 3.91 1.77 4.72
C LEU A 53 4.76 1.64 5.99
N HIS A 54 5.22 0.44 6.33
CA HIS A 54 6.12 0.24 7.46
C HIS A 54 7.47 0.92 7.25
N GLN A 55 8.06 0.81 6.06
CA GLN A 55 9.33 1.48 5.75
C GLN A 55 9.21 3.01 5.81
N GLN A 56 8.10 3.58 5.30
CA GLN A 56 7.83 5.01 5.41
C GLN A 56 7.70 5.44 6.88
N TRP A 57 7.00 4.64 7.69
CA TRP A 57 6.88 4.88 9.12
C TRP A 57 8.23 4.80 9.85
N ASP A 58 9.07 3.81 9.54
CA ASP A 58 10.38 3.65 10.16
C ASP A 58 11.35 4.76 9.76
N LYS A 59 11.33 5.22 8.50
CA LYS A 59 12.08 6.41 8.07
C LYS A 59 11.64 7.65 8.85
N PHE A 60 10.34 7.88 8.92
CA PHE A 60 9.77 8.97 9.71
C PHE A 60 10.19 8.91 11.18
N ARG A 61 10.14 7.73 11.81
CA ARG A 61 10.55 7.53 13.20
C ARG A 61 12.05 7.76 13.43
N ARG A 62 12.88 7.49 12.42
CA ARG A 62 14.33 7.74 12.46
C ARG A 62 14.69 9.19 12.11
N GLY A 63 13.74 9.98 11.61
CA GLY A 63 13.97 11.36 11.16
C GLY A 63 14.72 11.45 9.82
N GLU A 64 14.65 10.40 9.00
CA GLU A 64 15.24 10.29 7.65
C GLU A 64 14.26 10.70 6.54
#